data_AF-A0A2V7NGZ8-F1
#
_entry.id   AF-A0A2V7NGZ8-F1
#
_cell.length_a   1.000
_cell.length_b   1.000
_cell.length_c   1.000
_cell.angle_alpha   90.00
_cell.angle_beta   90.00
_cell.angle_gamma   90.00
#
_symmetry.space_group_name_H-M   'P 1'
#
loop_
_entity.id
_entity.type
_entity.pdbx_description
1 polymer ?
#
loop_
_entity_poly.entity_id
_entity_poly.type
_entity_poly.pdbx_seq_one_letter_code
_entity_poly.pdbx_strand_id
1 'polypeptide(L)'
;MGDSLLALRTLLARDSADGRAWLLLGRLYLQLAENAHGPPHRALEDSAAVRALLDTSDAALARAGQLLAPSGSTPDGDSARVLRVGAWSARARLAWDEKGINVGPQEWGPVPLDLRVPPVLEELGENLLRACPMWGVLFTASEADSHAAWYMRFSRGLRPDVLIVPLAAWRADSLLRARVAADLKLARRRDPDAAIGELVKRRPVCVSMAFERPPEPRPRIGWATRPLVWVAGPHLKEDRVPPRDFVFAALRLALDNHDAWAPPALALYARAARATPPLCEALRTFRLTNEIPSCRR
;
A
#
# COMPACT_ATOMS: atom_id res chain seq x y z
N MET A 1 4.72 18.36 16.24
CA MET A 1 5.08 16.91 16.13
C MET A 1 6.06 16.49 17.22
N GLY A 2 7.14 17.27 17.48
CA GLY A 2 8.07 17.01 18.60
C GLY A 2 7.39 16.92 19.97
N ASP A 3 6.48 17.85 20.29
CA ASP A 3 5.77 17.86 21.58
C ASP A 3 4.88 16.63 21.80
N SER A 4 4.22 16.15 20.73
CA SER A 4 3.37 14.95 20.78
C SER A 4 4.19 13.68 21.03
N LEU A 5 5.37 13.55 20.41
CA LEU A 5 6.27 12.43 20.67
C LEU A 5 6.80 12.43 22.10
N LEU A 6 7.22 13.59 22.60
CA LEU A 6 7.72 13.72 23.96
C LEU A 6 6.64 13.38 24.99
N ALA A 7 5.41 13.85 24.76
CA ALA A 7 4.26 13.54 25.60
C ALA A 7 3.97 12.03 25.62
N LEU A 8 3.94 11.36 24.46
CA LEU A 8 3.71 9.92 24.38
C LEU A 8 4.83 9.10 25.03
N ARG A 9 6.10 9.47 24.82
CA ARG A 9 7.24 8.82 25.49
C ARG A 9 7.15 8.98 27.01
N THR A 10 6.78 10.18 27.48
CA THR A 10 6.63 10.46 28.92
C THR A 10 5.46 9.67 29.52
N LEU A 11 4.35 9.57 28.79
CA LEU A 11 3.21 8.74 29.18
C LEU A 11 3.62 7.26 29.28
N LEU A 12 4.27 6.72 28.25
CA LEU A 12 4.69 5.31 28.21
C LEU A 12 5.79 4.98 29.22
N ALA A 13 6.61 5.96 29.62
CA ALA A 13 7.55 5.79 30.72
C ALA A 13 6.83 5.63 32.08
N ARG A 14 5.62 6.19 32.22
CA ARG A 14 4.78 6.04 33.42
C ARG A 14 3.88 4.82 33.34
N ASP A 15 3.32 4.54 32.17
CA ASP A 15 2.44 3.41 31.91
C ASP A 15 2.84 2.69 30.61
N SER A 16 3.68 1.67 30.75
CA SER A 16 4.14 0.85 29.62
C SER A 16 3.10 -0.17 29.13
N ALA A 17 1.94 -0.28 29.80
CA ALA A 17 0.85 -1.19 29.44
C ALA A 17 -0.23 -0.52 28.59
N ASP A 18 -0.16 0.80 28.36
CA ASP A 18 -1.10 1.51 27.48
C ASP A 18 -0.86 1.17 26.00
N GLY A 19 -1.58 0.16 25.50
CA GLY A 19 -1.50 -0.30 24.12
C GLY A 19 -1.89 0.76 23.09
N ARG A 20 -2.80 1.68 23.42
CA ARG A 20 -3.22 2.76 22.49
C ARG A 20 -2.14 3.83 22.38
N ALA A 21 -1.48 4.18 23.47
CA ALA A 21 -0.33 5.06 23.44
C ALA A 21 0.81 4.46 22.60
N TRP A 22 1.06 3.15 22.70
CA TRP A 22 2.01 2.45 21.82
C TRP A 22 1.61 2.50 20.33
N LEU A 23 0.32 2.30 20.02
CA LEU A 23 -0.20 2.39 18.64
C LEU A 23 0.03 3.79 18.05
N LEU A 24 -0.29 4.85 18.81
CA LEU A 24 -0.09 6.23 18.40
C LEU A 24 1.40 6.56 18.22
N LEU A 25 2.24 6.13 19.16
CA LEU A 25 3.69 6.32 19.07
C LEU A 25 4.25 5.68 17.80
N GLY A 26 3.87 4.43 17.52
CA GLY A 26 4.26 3.72 16.31
C GLY A 26 3.85 4.45 15.03
N ARG A 27 2.58 4.85 14.94
CA ARG A 27 2.07 5.62 13.78
C ARG A 27 2.85 6.92 13.56
N LEU A 28 3.19 7.65 14.64
CA LEU A 28 3.94 8.90 14.52
C LEU A 28 5.37 8.69 14.03
N TYR A 29 6.06 7.64 14.49
CA TYR A 29 7.39 7.32 13.95
C TYR A 29 7.35 6.89 12.48
N LEU A 30 6.36 6.09 12.09
CA LEU A 30 6.16 5.76 10.68
C LEU A 30 5.95 7.02 9.83
N GLN A 31 5.09 7.93 10.30
CA GLN A 31 4.85 9.20 9.61
C GLN A 31 6.11 10.07 9.52
N LEU A 32 6.93 10.11 10.57
CA LEU A 32 8.21 10.81 10.56
C LEU A 32 9.19 10.23 9.55
N ALA A 33 9.27 8.90 9.47
CA ALA A 33 10.09 8.23 8.47
C ALA A 33 9.63 8.57 7.05
N GLU A 34 8.33 8.53 6.76
CA GLU A 34 7.80 8.93 5.44
C GLU A 34 8.10 10.39 5.11
N ASN A 35 8.01 11.29 6.10
CA ASN A 35 8.30 12.72 5.91
C ASN A 35 9.78 13.00 5.67
N ALA A 36 10.68 12.16 6.20
CA ALA A 36 12.12 12.31 6.00
C ALA A 36 12.54 12.10 4.52
N HIS A 37 11.73 11.39 3.75
CA HIS A 37 11.91 11.22 2.31
C HIS A 37 11.40 12.42 1.48
N GLY A 38 10.85 13.46 2.14
CA GLY A 38 10.39 14.70 1.52
C GLY A 38 11.53 15.68 1.18
N PRO A 39 11.27 16.75 0.39
CA PRO A 39 12.30 17.71 0.04
C PRO A 39 12.71 18.60 1.23
N PRO A 40 14.02 18.80 1.49
CA PRO A 40 15.17 18.21 0.80
C PRO A 40 15.56 16.83 1.37
N HIS A 41 15.48 15.78 0.56
CA HIS A 41 15.91 14.43 0.96
C HIS A 41 17.43 14.26 0.76
N ARG A 42 18.18 13.86 1.80
CA ARG A 42 19.61 13.56 1.71
C ARG A 42 19.90 12.07 1.94
N ALA A 43 20.07 11.33 0.84
CA ALA A 43 20.16 9.86 0.78
C ALA A 43 20.96 9.21 1.92
N LEU A 44 22.24 9.55 2.06
CA LEU A 44 23.18 8.80 2.91
C LEU A 44 23.25 9.34 4.35
N GLU A 45 23.06 10.64 4.54
CA GLU A 45 23.08 11.27 5.86
C GLU A 45 21.84 10.85 6.67
N ASP A 46 20.69 10.70 6.02
CA ASP A 46 19.41 10.43 6.69
C ASP A 46 19.10 8.93 6.82
N SER A 47 19.70 8.05 6.01
CA SER A 47 19.29 6.63 5.93
C SER A 47 19.37 5.88 7.26
N ALA A 48 20.43 6.09 8.05
CA ALA A 48 20.56 5.46 9.37
C ALA A 48 19.50 5.97 10.36
N ALA A 49 19.22 7.28 10.33
CA ALA A 49 18.21 7.89 11.19
C ALA A 49 16.81 7.43 10.80
N VAL A 50 16.49 7.38 9.50
CA VAL A 50 15.21 6.86 8.99
C VAL A 50 15.04 5.39 9.36
N ARG A 51 16.09 4.57 9.22
CA ARG A 51 16.05 3.17 9.66
C ARG A 51 15.73 3.05 11.15
N ALA A 52 16.35 3.89 12.00
CA ALA A 52 16.05 3.89 13.43
C ALA A 52 14.59 4.30 13.74
N LEU A 53 14.02 5.26 13.00
CA LEU A 53 12.60 5.61 13.11
C LEU A 53 11.70 4.43 12.76
N LEU A 54 11.99 3.72 11.67
CA LEU A 54 11.23 2.57 11.21
C LEU A 54 11.34 1.38 12.17
N ASP A 55 12.53 1.11 12.70
CA ASP A 55 12.74 0.06 13.70
C ASP A 55 11.99 0.37 15.00
N THR A 56 12.01 1.64 15.43
CA THR A 56 11.26 2.10 16.60
C THR A 56 9.74 2.03 16.35
N SER A 57 9.29 2.38 15.14
CA SER A 57 7.90 2.24 14.73
C SER A 57 7.44 0.78 14.80
N ASP A 58 8.18 -0.16 14.20
CA ASP A 58 7.84 -1.58 14.22
C ASP A 58 7.80 -2.14 15.65
N ALA A 59 8.78 -1.80 16.48
CA ALA A 59 8.81 -2.22 17.89
C ALA A 59 7.60 -1.69 18.68
N ALA A 60 7.26 -0.42 18.52
CA ALA A 60 6.10 0.19 19.18
C ALA A 60 4.79 -0.44 18.72
N LEU A 61 4.62 -0.68 17.41
CA LEU A 61 3.42 -1.30 16.85
C LEU A 61 3.31 -2.80 17.20
N ALA A 62 4.43 -3.52 17.30
CA ALA A 62 4.45 -4.89 17.79
C ALA A 62 3.96 -4.95 19.23
N ARG A 63 4.46 -4.04 20.09
CA ARG A 63 3.99 -3.92 21.47
C ARG A 63 2.51 -3.55 21.56
N ALA A 64 2.06 -2.61 20.73
CA ALA A 64 0.65 -2.23 20.63
C ALA A 64 -0.24 -3.43 20.27
N GLY A 65 0.15 -4.20 19.26
CA GLY A 65 -0.57 -5.41 18.84
C GLY A 65 -0.69 -6.45 19.96
N GLN A 66 0.38 -6.70 20.70
CA GLN A 66 0.38 -7.63 21.84
C GLN A 66 -0.58 -7.20 22.95
N LEU A 67 -0.66 -5.91 23.25
CA LEU A 67 -1.50 -5.36 24.32
C LEU A 67 -2.97 -5.22 23.91
N LEU A 68 -3.24 -4.85 22.66
CA LEU A 68 -4.59 -4.55 22.17
C LEU A 68 -5.31 -5.77 21.57
N ALA A 69 -4.57 -6.80 21.19
CA ALA A 69 -5.09 -8.02 20.58
C ALA A 69 -4.49 -9.30 21.21
N PRO A 70 -4.46 -9.45 22.55
CA PRO A 70 -3.80 -10.58 23.21
C PRO A 70 -4.47 -11.93 22.91
N SER A 71 -5.78 -11.93 22.62
CA SER A 71 -6.59 -13.14 22.42
C SER A 71 -7.19 -13.26 21.02
N GLY A 72 -6.78 -12.41 20.06
CA GLY A 72 -7.32 -12.41 18.69
C GLY A 72 -7.51 -11.01 18.10
N SER A 73 -8.24 -10.93 16.99
CA SER A 73 -8.47 -9.68 16.24
C SER A 73 -9.20 -8.63 17.05
N THR A 74 -8.69 -7.40 17.03
CA THR A 74 -9.39 -6.20 17.51
C THR A 74 -9.10 -5.05 16.55
N PRO A 75 -9.99 -4.05 16.38
CA PRO A 75 -9.76 -2.95 15.46
C PRO A 75 -8.40 -2.25 15.63
N ASP A 76 -8.02 -1.96 16.89
CA ASP A 76 -6.76 -1.28 17.20
C ASP A 76 -5.55 -2.22 17.04
N GLY A 77 -5.66 -3.49 17.47
CA GLY A 77 -4.59 -4.46 17.32
C GLY A 77 -4.33 -4.84 15.87
N ASP A 78 -5.38 -4.92 15.06
CA ASP A 78 -5.32 -5.18 13.62
C ASP A 78 -4.69 -3.99 12.90
N SER A 79 -5.07 -2.77 13.28
CA SER A 79 -4.43 -1.55 12.80
C SER A 79 -2.94 -1.51 13.14
N ALA A 80 -2.53 -1.97 14.34
CA ALA A 80 -1.12 -2.08 14.69
C ALA A 80 -0.38 -3.03 13.73
N ARG A 81 -0.94 -4.22 13.44
CA ARG A 81 -0.34 -5.18 12.51
C ARG A 81 -0.27 -4.64 11.08
N VAL A 82 -1.29 -3.94 10.61
CA VAL A 82 -1.29 -3.33 9.26
C VAL A 82 -0.26 -2.19 9.16
N LEU A 83 -0.11 -1.37 10.19
CA LEU A 83 0.91 -0.31 10.21
C LEU A 83 2.33 -0.89 10.27
N ARG A 84 2.53 -2.06 10.90
CA ARG A 84 3.82 -2.77 10.83
C ARG A 84 4.17 -3.11 9.39
N VAL A 85 3.21 -3.59 8.59
CA VAL A 85 3.44 -3.77 7.14
C VAL A 85 3.92 -2.45 6.50
N GLY A 86 3.37 -1.31 6.89
CA GLY A 86 3.87 0.01 6.46
C GLY A 86 5.34 0.25 6.81
N ALA A 87 5.75 0.01 8.05
CA ALA A 87 7.14 0.16 8.49
C ALA A 87 8.10 -0.77 7.73
N TRP A 88 7.70 -2.02 7.50
CA TRP A 88 8.47 -2.97 6.69
C TRP A 88 8.55 -2.54 5.22
N SER A 89 7.49 -1.89 4.69
CA SER A 89 7.46 -1.32 3.33
C SER A 89 8.39 -0.15 3.16
N ALA A 90 8.40 0.75 4.13
CA ALA A 90 9.32 1.86 4.15
C ALA A 90 10.76 1.36 4.25
N ARG A 91 11.05 0.32 5.04
CA ARG A 91 12.39 -0.27 5.14
C ARG A 91 12.85 -0.87 3.81
N ALA A 92 11.98 -1.62 3.13
CA ALA A 92 12.30 -2.18 1.83
C ALA A 92 12.54 -1.09 0.77
N ARG A 93 11.75 0.00 0.79
CA ARG A 93 11.98 1.16 -0.09
C ARG A 93 13.28 1.89 0.23
N LEU A 94 13.59 2.12 1.50
CA LEU A 94 14.86 2.71 1.92
C LEU A 94 16.05 1.89 1.40
N ALA A 95 15.95 0.56 1.41
CA ALA A 95 16.99 -0.29 0.85
C ALA A 95 17.10 -0.21 -0.68
N TRP A 96 16.04 0.20 -1.39
CA TRP A 96 16.13 0.44 -2.84
C TRP A 96 17.07 1.59 -3.14
N ASP A 97 17.11 2.64 -2.32
CA ASP A 97 17.99 3.80 -2.54
C ASP A 97 19.46 3.37 -2.65
N GLU A 98 19.88 2.44 -1.79
CA GLU A 98 21.25 1.94 -1.75
C GLU A 98 21.52 0.82 -2.75
N LYS A 99 20.60 -0.15 -2.87
CA LYS A 99 20.87 -1.46 -3.51
C LYS A 99 20.03 -1.75 -4.75
N GLY A 100 19.03 -0.91 -5.03
CA GLY A 100 18.14 -1.01 -6.20
C GLY A 100 16.86 -1.82 -5.97
N ILE A 101 15.91 -1.70 -6.90
CA ILE A 101 14.53 -2.17 -6.72
C ILE A 101 14.38 -3.70 -6.60
N ASN A 102 15.41 -4.46 -6.95
CA ASN A 102 15.39 -5.93 -6.90
C ASN A 102 15.64 -6.48 -5.48
N VAL A 103 16.15 -5.68 -4.54
CA VAL A 103 16.44 -6.16 -3.18
C VAL A 103 15.22 -6.20 -2.26
N GLY A 104 14.07 -5.67 -2.71
CA GLY A 104 12.85 -5.58 -1.93
C GLY A 104 12.47 -6.87 -1.20
N PRO A 105 12.49 -8.06 -1.84
CA PRO A 105 12.16 -9.30 -1.16
C PRO A 105 13.11 -9.69 -0.04
N GLN A 106 14.42 -9.49 -0.21
CA GLN A 106 15.39 -9.82 0.82
C GLN A 106 15.33 -8.84 2.00
N GLU A 107 15.11 -7.55 1.70
CA GLU A 107 15.10 -6.48 2.71
C GLU A 107 13.77 -6.36 3.44
N TRP A 108 12.68 -6.84 2.83
CA TRP A 108 11.45 -7.13 3.54
C TRP A 108 11.61 -8.30 4.52
N GLY A 109 12.63 -9.16 4.34
CA GLY A 109 12.96 -10.23 5.30
C GLY A 109 11.91 -11.34 5.43
N PRO A 110 12.19 -12.35 6.27
CA PRO A 110 11.16 -13.32 6.64
C PRO A 110 10.08 -12.61 7.47
N VAL A 111 8.83 -12.72 7.03
CA VAL A 111 7.70 -12.08 7.71
C VAL A 111 7.52 -12.69 9.11
N PRO A 112 7.48 -11.88 10.19
CA PRO A 112 7.21 -12.37 11.53
C PRO A 112 5.88 -13.14 11.58
N LEU A 113 5.83 -14.26 12.30
CA LEU A 113 4.64 -15.12 12.36
C LEU A 113 3.39 -14.40 12.88
N ASP A 114 3.59 -13.38 13.71
CA ASP A 114 2.57 -12.52 14.29
C ASP A 114 2.14 -11.37 13.37
N LEU A 115 2.86 -11.12 12.27
CA LEU A 115 2.52 -10.10 11.28
C LEU A 115 1.50 -10.67 10.28
N ARG A 116 0.24 -10.75 10.71
CA ARG A 116 -0.91 -11.11 9.85
C ARG A 116 -1.86 -9.94 9.71
N VAL A 117 -2.19 -9.59 8.47
CA VAL A 117 -3.20 -8.55 8.20
C VAL A 117 -4.61 -9.15 8.24
N PRO A 118 -5.66 -8.33 8.47
CA PRO A 118 -7.04 -8.79 8.35
C PRO A 118 -7.33 -9.43 6.99
N PRO A 119 -8.19 -10.47 6.91
CA PRO A 119 -8.49 -11.17 5.66
C PRO A 119 -8.96 -10.26 4.52
N VAL A 120 -9.68 -9.16 4.84
CA VAL A 120 -10.14 -8.19 3.84
C VAL A 120 -8.96 -7.48 3.13
N LEU A 121 -7.82 -7.30 3.81
CA LEU A 121 -6.62 -6.76 3.19
C LEU A 121 -5.84 -7.82 2.41
N GLU A 122 -5.86 -9.10 2.83
CA GLU A 122 -5.30 -10.17 2.01
C GLU A 122 -6.06 -10.27 0.67
N GLU A 123 -7.39 -10.24 0.72
CA GLU A 123 -8.26 -10.21 -0.46
C GLU A 123 -7.99 -8.97 -1.33
N LEU A 124 -7.94 -7.78 -0.74
CA LEU A 124 -7.66 -6.54 -1.47
C LEU A 124 -6.30 -6.60 -2.16
N GLY A 125 -5.27 -7.09 -1.47
CA GLY A 125 -3.91 -7.20 -1.99
C GLY A 125 -3.83 -8.19 -3.15
N GLU A 126 -4.44 -9.37 -3.02
CA GLU A 126 -4.50 -10.35 -4.10
C GLU A 126 -5.22 -9.79 -5.32
N ASN A 127 -6.40 -9.21 -5.10
CA ASN A 127 -7.22 -8.63 -6.16
C ASN A 127 -6.46 -7.52 -6.92
N LEU A 128 -5.78 -6.61 -6.21
CA LEU A 128 -4.99 -5.54 -6.84
C LEU A 128 -3.79 -6.06 -7.61
N LEU A 129 -3.05 -7.03 -7.05
CA LEU A 129 -1.90 -7.63 -7.72
C LEU A 129 -2.33 -8.37 -8.99
N ARG A 130 -3.42 -9.14 -8.93
CA ARG A 130 -4.00 -9.84 -10.09
C ARG A 130 -4.54 -8.89 -11.16
N ALA A 131 -5.09 -7.75 -10.75
CA ALA A 131 -5.63 -6.77 -11.68
C ALA A 131 -4.56 -6.11 -12.57
N CYS A 132 -3.34 -5.96 -12.05
CA CYS A 132 -2.23 -5.34 -12.77
C CYS A 132 -1.56 -6.32 -13.76
N PRO A 133 -1.26 -5.92 -15.02
CA PRO A 133 -0.62 -6.80 -16.00
C PRO A 133 0.76 -7.28 -15.55
N MET A 134 1.28 -8.31 -16.24
CA MET A 134 2.61 -8.85 -15.95
C MET A 134 3.70 -7.78 -16.09
N TRP A 135 4.70 -7.83 -15.20
CA TRP A 135 5.84 -6.90 -15.15
C TRP A 135 5.48 -5.42 -14.91
N GLY A 136 4.23 -5.16 -14.51
CA GLY A 136 3.69 -3.83 -14.35
C GLY A 136 4.18 -3.08 -13.10
N VAL A 137 3.97 -1.77 -13.10
CA VAL A 137 4.14 -0.91 -11.92
C VAL A 137 2.77 -0.53 -11.39
N LEU A 138 2.44 -0.97 -10.17
CA LEU A 138 1.20 -0.65 -9.47
C LEU A 138 1.40 0.56 -8.57
N PHE A 139 0.77 1.68 -8.92
CA PHE A 139 0.63 2.85 -8.05
C PHE A 139 -0.57 2.72 -7.14
N THR A 140 -0.33 2.81 -5.83
CA THR A 140 -1.35 2.75 -4.77
C THR A 140 -1.60 4.13 -4.15
N ALA A 141 -2.80 4.33 -3.59
CA ALA A 141 -3.32 5.63 -3.17
C ALA A 141 -3.31 5.87 -1.66
N SER A 142 -3.40 4.82 -0.87
CA SER A 142 -3.68 4.89 0.56
C SER A 142 -2.85 3.86 1.34
N GLU A 143 -2.92 3.92 2.67
CA GLU A 143 -2.34 2.87 3.54
C GLU A 143 -2.95 1.50 3.23
N ALA A 144 -4.27 1.40 3.01
CA ALA A 144 -4.96 0.13 2.84
C ALA A 144 -4.50 -0.64 1.60
N ASP A 145 -4.58 -0.03 0.42
CA ASP A 145 -4.17 -0.67 -0.84
C ASP A 145 -2.64 -0.83 -0.95
N SER A 146 -1.86 0.10 -0.39
CA SER A 146 -0.40 -0.05 -0.33
C SER A 146 -0.01 -1.24 0.54
N HIS A 147 -0.43 -1.27 1.80
CA HIS A 147 -0.03 -2.32 2.74
C HIS A 147 -0.59 -3.68 2.32
N ALA A 148 -1.82 -3.74 1.82
CA ALA A 148 -2.40 -4.97 1.28
C ALA A 148 -1.56 -5.55 0.13
N ALA A 149 -1.22 -4.72 -0.87
CA ALA A 149 -0.41 -5.16 -2.01
C ALA A 149 1.01 -5.57 -1.58
N TRP A 150 1.66 -4.79 -0.72
CA TRP A 150 3.00 -5.11 -0.21
C TRP A 150 3.00 -6.41 0.59
N TYR A 151 2.04 -6.59 1.50
CA TYR A 151 1.91 -7.81 2.29
C TYR A 151 1.71 -9.03 1.37
N MET A 152 0.76 -9.01 0.44
CA MET A 152 0.51 -10.15 -0.44
C MET A 152 1.71 -10.46 -1.34
N ARG A 153 2.41 -9.42 -1.81
CA ARG A 153 3.58 -9.62 -2.65
C ARG A 153 4.77 -10.22 -1.90
N PHE A 154 5.10 -9.71 -0.71
CA PHE A 154 6.33 -10.07 -0.01
C PHE A 154 6.14 -11.15 1.05
N SER A 155 5.00 -11.18 1.73
CA SER A 155 4.65 -12.25 2.68
C SER A 155 4.18 -13.52 1.99
N ARG A 156 3.34 -13.39 0.96
CA ARG A 156 2.74 -14.53 0.25
C ARG A 156 3.41 -14.86 -1.09
N GLY A 157 4.42 -14.08 -1.50
CA GLY A 157 5.13 -14.29 -2.77
C GLY A 157 4.28 -14.07 -4.01
N LEU A 158 3.13 -13.39 -3.89
CA LEU A 158 2.19 -13.22 -4.99
C LEU A 158 2.70 -12.16 -5.98
N ARG A 159 2.67 -12.49 -7.28
CA ARG A 159 3.02 -11.56 -8.38
C ARG A 159 4.38 -10.85 -8.15
N PRO A 160 5.48 -11.62 -8.02
CA PRO A 160 6.81 -11.04 -7.80
C PRO A 160 7.33 -10.24 -9.00
N ASP A 161 6.63 -10.28 -10.13
CA ASP A 161 6.87 -9.49 -11.33
C ASP A 161 6.37 -8.05 -11.23
N VAL A 162 5.42 -7.76 -10.32
CA VAL A 162 4.81 -6.43 -10.16
C VAL A 162 5.63 -5.56 -9.20
N LEU A 163 5.95 -4.34 -9.61
CA LEU A 163 6.55 -3.32 -8.74
C LEU A 163 5.44 -2.51 -8.07
N ILE A 164 5.42 -2.43 -6.74
CA ILE A 164 4.41 -1.67 -5.99
C ILE A 164 5.04 -0.36 -5.53
N VAL A 165 4.38 0.77 -5.82
CA VAL A 165 4.88 2.09 -5.46
C VAL A 165 3.73 2.95 -4.93
N PRO A 166 3.71 3.34 -3.65
CA PRO A 166 2.76 4.36 -3.19
C PRO A 166 2.96 5.65 -3.98
N LEU A 167 1.91 6.20 -4.59
CA LEU A 167 2.04 7.40 -5.44
C LEU A 167 2.51 8.62 -4.63
N ALA A 168 2.13 8.70 -3.35
CA ALA A 168 2.62 9.75 -2.45
C ALA A 168 4.15 9.68 -2.29
N ALA A 169 4.70 8.49 -2.05
CA ALA A 169 6.14 8.27 -2.00
C ALA A 169 6.79 8.60 -3.36
N TRP A 170 6.21 8.13 -4.48
CA TRP A 170 6.69 8.47 -5.81
C TRP A 170 6.80 9.99 -6.03
N ARG A 171 5.83 10.78 -5.56
CA ARG A 171 5.83 12.24 -5.74
C ARG A 171 6.78 12.96 -4.78
N ALA A 172 6.85 12.52 -3.53
CA ALA A 172 7.69 13.14 -2.51
C ALA A 172 9.18 12.82 -2.71
N ASP A 173 9.50 11.57 -3.01
CA ASP A 173 10.85 11.04 -2.95
C ASP A 173 11.53 11.05 -4.32
N SER A 174 12.43 12.01 -4.51
CA SER A 174 13.20 12.13 -5.75
C SER A 174 14.27 11.05 -5.93
N LEU A 175 14.76 10.44 -4.84
CA LEU A 175 15.77 9.39 -4.87
C LEU A 175 15.14 8.07 -5.29
N LEU A 176 14.00 7.73 -4.70
CA LEU A 176 13.16 6.62 -5.16
C LEU A 176 12.89 6.72 -6.67
N ARG A 177 12.45 7.89 -7.15
CA ARG A 177 12.22 8.11 -8.59
C ARG A 177 13.49 7.93 -9.41
N ALA A 178 14.61 8.49 -8.95
CA ALA A 178 15.89 8.39 -9.66
C ALA A 178 16.38 6.94 -9.72
N ARG A 179 16.20 6.16 -8.65
CA ARG A 179 16.55 4.74 -8.57
C ARG A 179 15.70 3.90 -9.49
N VAL A 180 14.37 4.05 -9.43
CA VAL A 180 13.45 3.36 -10.35
C VAL A 180 13.80 3.71 -11.81
N ALA A 181 14.09 4.98 -12.10
CA ALA A 181 14.50 5.39 -13.44
C ALA A 181 15.83 4.74 -13.87
N ALA A 182 16.81 4.61 -12.98
CA ALA A 182 18.08 3.95 -13.28
C ALA A 182 17.88 2.45 -13.55
N ASP A 183 17.18 1.75 -12.67
CA ASP A 183 16.98 0.30 -12.77
C ASP A 183 16.13 -0.10 -13.98
N LEU A 184 15.15 0.74 -14.32
CA LEU A 184 14.27 0.52 -15.47
C LEU A 184 14.77 1.21 -16.75
N LYS A 185 15.96 1.82 -16.75
CA LYS A 185 16.57 2.51 -17.90
C LYS A 185 15.65 3.57 -18.52
N LEU A 186 15.03 4.39 -17.67
CA LEU A 186 14.13 5.47 -18.05
C LEU A 186 14.89 6.79 -18.23
N ALA A 187 14.34 7.66 -19.08
CA ALA A 187 14.82 9.03 -19.15
C ALA A 187 14.52 9.75 -17.83
N ARG A 188 15.51 10.50 -17.30
CA ARG A 188 15.34 11.25 -16.04
C ARG A 188 14.38 12.42 -16.25
N ARG A 189 13.38 12.53 -15.38
CA ARG A 189 12.43 13.65 -15.32
C ARG A 189 12.41 14.23 -13.91
N ARG A 190 12.42 15.57 -13.81
CA ARG A 190 12.32 16.27 -12.52
C ARG A 190 10.89 16.24 -12.00
N ASP A 191 9.93 16.48 -12.89
CA ASP A 191 8.50 16.42 -12.60
C ASP A 191 8.07 14.96 -12.35
N PRO A 192 7.50 14.64 -11.17
CA PRO A 192 7.15 13.27 -10.79
C PRO A 192 6.06 12.69 -11.68
N ASP A 193 5.10 13.49 -12.12
CA ASP A 193 4.00 13.01 -12.96
C ASP A 193 4.50 12.77 -14.39
N ALA A 194 5.36 13.63 -14.95
CA ALA A 194 6.02 13.40 -16.22
C ALA A 194 6.90 12.14 -16.23
N ALA A 195 7.50 11.77 -15.08
CA ALA A 195 8.24 10.52 -14.95
C ALA A 195 7.34 9.28 -15.12
N ILE A 196 6.06 9.36 -14.76
CA ILE A 196 5.07 8.29 -15.05
C ILE A 196 4.89 8.11 -16.56
N GLY A 197 4.92 9.21 -17.32
CA GLY A 197 4.89 9.15 -18.78
C GLY A 197 6.07 8.39 -19.40
N GLU A 198 7.26 8.43 -18.79
CA GLU A 198 8.40 7.62 -19.23
C GLU A 198 8.26 6.14 -18.82
N LEU A 199 7.68 5.86 -17.64
CA LEU A 199 7.36 4.50 -17.21
C LEU A 199 6.41 3.81 -18.19
N VAL A 200 5.32 4.49 -18.56
CA VAL A 200 4.29 3.98 -19.48
C VAL A 200 4.86 3.55 -20.83
N LYS A 201 5.93 4.20 -21.32
CA LYS A 201 6.60 3.82 -22.58
C LYS A 201 7.35 2.49 -22.49
N ARG A 202 7.73 2.06 -21.29
CA ARG A 202 8.59 0.89 -21.06
C ARG A 202 7.86 -0.29 -20.44
N ARG A 203 6.86 -0.04 -19.60
CA ARG A 203 6.15 -1.06 -18.84
C ARG A 203 4.68 -0.72 -18.69
N PRO A 204 3.81 -1.72 -18.49
CA PRO A 204 2.44 -1.46 -18.05
C PRO A 204 2.48 -0.70 -16.72
N VAL A 205 1.71 0.37 -16.62
CA VAL A 205 1.50 1.12 -15.39
C VAL A 205 0.05 0.95 -14.99
N CYS A 206 -0.17 0.53 -13.75
CA CYS A 206 -1.47 0.37 -13.13
C CYS A 206 -1.64 1.40 -12.03
N VAL A 207 -2.84 1.90 -11.84
CA VAL A 207 -3.19 2.82 -10.77
C VAL A 207 -4.42 2.26 -10.08
N SER A 208 -4.35 2.04 -8.76
CA SER A 208 -5.48 1.53 -7.99
C SER A 208 -6.67 2.48 -8.06
N MET A 209 -7.89 1.93 -8.09
CA MET A 209 -9.11 2.74 -8.06
C MET A 209 -9.44 3.29 -6.65
N ALA A 210 -8.46 3.35 -5.74
CA ALA A 210 -8.54 4.17 -4.53
C ALA A 210 -8.28 5.66 -4.80
N PHE A 211 -7.72 6.04 -5.95
CA PHE A 211 -7.78 7.42 -6.44
C PHE A 211 -9.14 7.75 -7.03
N GLU A 212 -9.53 9.03 -7.08
CA GLU A 212 -10.74 9.45 -7.81
C GLU A 212 -10.57 9.33 -9.33
N ARG A 213 -9.35 9.60 -9.82
CA ARG A 213 -8.94 9.54 -11.22
C ARG A 213 -7.45 9.19 -11.31
N PRO A 214 -6.98 8.60 -12.42
CA PRO A 214 -5.56 8.33 -12.58
C PRO A 214 -4.75 9.63 -12.72
N PRO A 215 -3.43 9.62 -12.48
CA PRO A 215 -2.57 10.79 -12.70
C PRO A 215 -2.67 11.32 -14.13
N GLU A 216 -2.72 12.64 -14.28
CA GLU A 216 -2.86 13.34 -15.56
C GLU A 216 -1.58 14.13 -15.90
N PRO A 217 -0.44 13.47 -16.22
CA PRO A 217 0.76 14.19 -16.61
C PRO A 217 0.60 14.87 -17.97
N ARG A 218 1.56 15.73 -18.29
CA ARG A 218 1.75 16.30 -19.63
C ARG A 218 3.00 15.71 -20.28
N PRO A 219 2.91 15.11 -21.49
CA PRO A 219 1.71 14.87 -22.29
C PRO A 219 0.75 13.84 -21.64
N ARG A 220 -0.55 13.92 -21.99
CA ARG A 220 -1.59 13.07 -21.41
C ARG A 220 -1.33 11.60 -21.70
N ILE A 221 -1.56 10.76 -20.68
CA ILE A 221 -1.54 9.30 -20.80
C ILE A 221 -2.93 8.80 -21.20
N GLY A 222 -2.99 7.89 -22.17
CA GLY A 222 -4.21 7.18 -22.55
C GLY A 222 -4.50 6.02 -21.59
N TRP A 223 -5.17 6.32 -20.47
CA TRP A 223 -5.58 5.31 -19.48
C TRP A 223 -6.76 4.47 -19.97
N ALA A 224 -6.65 3.15 -19.87
CA ALA A 224 -7.74 2.21 -20.05
C ALA A 224 -8.24 1.69 -18.69
N THR A 225 -9.53 1.37 -18.59
CA THR A 225 -10.08 0.74 -17.39
C THR A 225 -9.93 -0.78 -17.45
N ARG A 226 -9.46 -1.35 -16.34
CA ARG A 226 -9.54 -2.78 -16.02
C ARG A 226 -10.24 -2.93 -14.67
N PRO A 227 -10.76 -4.11 -14.32
CA PRO A 227 -11.28 -4.32 -12.97
C PRO A 227 -10.25 -3.85 -11.94
N LEU A 228 -10.67 -2.98 -11.02
CA LEU A 228 -9.89 -2.45 -9.88
C LEU A 228 -8.77 -1.44 -10.19
N VAL A 229 -8.34 -1.29 -11.45
CA VAL A 229 -7.20 -0.44 -11.81
C VAL A 229 -7.40 0.30 -13.14
N TRP A 230 -6.84 1.51 -13.24
CA TRP A 230 -6.54 2.12 -14.53
C TRP A 230 -5.19 1.64 -15.03
N VAL A 231 -5.06 1.33 -16.32
CA VAL A 231 -3.82 0.82 -16.90
C VAL A 231 -3.43 1.60 -18.14
N ALA A 232 -2.13 1.86 -18.30
CA ALA A 232 -1.54 2.43 -19.51
C ALA A 232 -0.22 1.73 -19.85
N GLY A 233 0.22 1.84 -21.10
CA GLY A 233 1.50 1.29 -21.57
C GLY A 233 1.35 0.08 -22.48
N PRO A 234 2.41 -0.73 -22.66
CA PRO A 234 2.36 -1.93 -23.49
C PRO A 234 1.49 -3.03 -22.86
N HIS A 235 1.17 -4.07 -23.64
CA HIS A 235 0.49 -5.30 -23.17
C HIS A 235 -0.89 -5.11 -22.50
N LEU A 236 -1.63 -4.03 -22.83
CA LEU A 236 -2.92 -3.70 -22.18
C LEU A 236 -3.98 -4.80 -22.29
N LYS A 237 -3.93 -5.60 -23.36
CA LYS A 237 -4.89 -6.67 -23.65
C LYS A 237 -4.50 -8.01 -23.03
N GLU A 238 -3.24 -8.16 -22.60
CA GLU A 238 -2.71 -9.40 -22.04
C GLU A 238 -3.05 -9.50 -20.55
N ASP A 239 -3.04 -10.73 -20.03
CA ASP A 239 -3.24 -11.06 -18.61
C ASP A 239 -4.49 -10.43 -17.99
N ARG A 240 -5.55 -10.23 -18.77
CA ARG A 240 -6.79 -9.64 -18.28
C ARG A 240 -7.55 -10.66 -17.45
N VAL A 241 -7.69 -10.38 -16.16
CA VAL A 241 -8.55 -11.15 -15.26
C VAL A 241 -10.01 -10.77 -15.50
N PRO A 242 -10.89 -11.73 -15.84
CA PRO A 242 -12.32 -11.49 -15.93
C PRO A 242 -12.91 -10.95 -14.61
N PRO A 243 -13.86 -10.00 -14.65
CA PRO A 243 -14.48 -9.44 -13.44
C PRO A 243 -15.06 -10.48 -12.48
N ARG A 244 -15.61 -11.58 -13.00
CA ARG A 244 -16.20 -12.69 -12.23
C ARG A 244 -15.19 -13.53 -11.45
N ASP A 245 -13.91 -13.44 -11.79
CA ASP A 245 -12.84 -14.24 -11.17
C ASP A 245 -12.22 -13.53 -9.94
N PHE A 246 -12.68 -12.31 -9.63
CA PHE A 246 -12.33 -11.61 -8.40
C PHE A 246 -13.23 -12.06 -7.24
N VAL A 247 -12.65 -12.21 -6.06
CA VAL A 247 -13.33 -12.68 -4.84
C VAL A 247 -13.54 -11.51 -3.88
N PHE A 248 -14.71 -11.47 -3.24
CA PHE A 248 -15.10 -10.40 -2.31
C PHE A 248 -15.72 -10.93 -0.99
N ALA A 249 -15.45 -12.19 -0.67
CA ALA A 249 -16.00 -12.87 0.51
C ALA A 249 -15.46 -12.28 1.82
N ALA A 250 -14.17 -11.95 1.87
CA ALA A 250 -13.55 -11.40 3.06
C ALA A 250 -14.10 -10.00 3.35
N LEU A 251 -14.36 -9.18 2.33
CA LEU A 251 -15.04 -7.91 2.54
C LEU A 251 -16.45 -8.09 3.14
N ARG A 252 -17.24 -9.06 2.67
CA ARG A 252 -18.58 -9.31 3.24
C ARG A 252 -18.48 -9.61 4.73
N LEU A 253 -17.62 -10.56 5.11
CA LEU A 253 -17.39 -10.91 6.51
C LEU A 253 -16.87 -9.73 7.33
N ALA A 254 -15.97 -8.93 6.76
CA ALA A 254 -15.40 -7.78 7.42
C ALA A 254 -16.46 -6.68 7.69
N LEU A 255 -17.41 -6.48 6.78
CA LEU A 255 -18.54 -5.58 6.99
C LEU A 255 -19.49 -6.10 8.07
N ASP A 256 -19.79 -7.40 8.07
CA ASP A 256 -20.61 -8.04 9.12
C ASP A 256 -19.98 -7.91 10.51
N ASN A 257 -18.65 -7.95 10.59
CA ASN A 257 -17.89 -7.86 11.82
C ASN A 257 -17.48 -6.43 12.20
N HIS A 258 -17.89 -5.41 11.44
CA HIS A 258 -17.48 -4.01 11.64
C HIS A 258 -15.94 -3.81 11.70
N ASP A 259 -15.21 -4.55 10.86
CA ASP A 259 -13.75 -4.45 10.75
C ASP A 259 -13.33 -3.03 10.31
N ALA A 260 -12.34 -2.46 10.99
CA ALA A 260 -11.82 -1.11 10.70
C ALA A 260 -11.24 -0.95 9.29
N TRP A 261 -10.84 -2.04 8.64
CA TRP A 261 -10.26 -2.06 7.30
C TRP A 261 -11.28 -2.41 6.20
N ALA A 262 -12.52 -2.73 6.55
CA ALA A 262 -13.58 -2.91 5.57
C ALA A 262 -13.95 -1.62 4.81
N PRO A 263 -14.11 -0.44 5.47
CA PRO A 263 -14.46 0.80 4.78
C PRO A 263 -13.48 1.22 3.66
N PRO A 264 -12.15 1.23 3.85
CA PRO A 264 -11.24 1.60 2.77
C PRO A 264 -11.24 0.59 1.60
N ALA A 265 -11.38 -0.71 1.87
CA ALA A 265 -11.53 -1.73 0.82
C ALA A 265 -12.84 -1.55 0.04
N LEU A 266 -13.96 -1.35 0.75
CA LEU A 266 -15.27 -1.06 0.16
C LEU A 266 -15.22 0.19 -0.72
N ALA A 267 -14.56 1.26 -0.28
CA ALA A 267 -14.44 2.50 -1.04
C ALA A 267 -13.74 2.28 -2.40
N LEU A 268 -12.66 1.50 -2.41
CA LEU A 268 -11.94 1.13 -3.63
C LEU A 268 -12.83 0.28 -4.55
N TYR A 269 -13.45 -0.78 -4.03
CA TYR A 269 -14.30 -1.66 -4.85
C TYR A 269 -15.55 -0.95 -5.37
N ALA A 270 -16.16 -0.07 -4.58
CA ALA A 270 -17.28 0.75 -5.01
C ALA A 270 -16.89 1.68 -6.16
N ARG A 271 -15.69 2.29 -6.10
CA ARG A 271 -15.19 3.12 -7.21
C ARG A 271 -14.86 2.26 -8.43
N ALA A 272 -14.27 1.09 -8.23
CA ALA A 272 -13.95 0.17 -9.30
C ALA A 272 -15.20 -0.33 -10.04
N ALA A 273 -16.26 -0.62 -9.30
CA ALA A 273 -17.56 -1.01 -9.86
C ALA A 273 -18.20 0.11 -10.68
N ARG A 274 -18.07 1.38 -10.24
CA ARG A 274 -18.51 2.53 -11.05
C ARG A 274 -17.77 2.63 -12.38
N ALA A 275 -16.45 2.44 -12.37
CA ALA A 275 -15.62 2.54 -13.57
C ALA A 275 -15.69 1.30 -14.47
N THR A 276 -16.05 0.14 -13.90
CA THR A 276 -16.05 -1.16 -14.57
C THR A 276 -17.34 -1.92 -14.20
N PRO A 277 -18.51 -1.57 -14.80
CA PRO A 277 -19.81 -2.12 -14.42
C PRO A 277 -19.92 -3.64 -14.35
N PRO A 278 -19.25 -4.43 -15.23
CA PRO A 278 -19.25 -5.90 -15.11
C PRO A 278 -18.74 -6.45 -13.77
N LEU A 279 -18.00 -5.67 -12.97
CA LEU A 279 -17.58 -6.06 -11.62
C LEU A 279 -18.76 -6.24 -10.67
N CYS A 280 -19.89 -5.57 -10.94
CA CYS A 280 -21.09 -5.70 -10.12
C CYS A 280 -21.67 -7.12 -10.10
N GLU A 281 -21.45 -7.92 -11.15
CA GLU A 281 -21.87 -9.33 -11.15
C GLU A 281 -21.14 -10.14 -10.09
N ALA A 282 -19.82 -9.94 -9.96
CA ALA A 282 -19.01 -10.60 -8.95
C ALA A 282 -19.40 -10.12 -7.54
N LEU A 283 -19.52 -8.81 -7.35
CA LEU A 283 -19.91 -8.21 -6.06
C LEU A 283 -21.31 -8.69 -5.60
N ARG A 284 -22.23 -8.94 -6.54
CA ARG A 284 -23.55 -9.51 -6.25
C ARG A 284 -23.47 -10.94 -5.73
N THR A 285 -22.58 -11.78 -6.27
CA THR A 285 -22.35 -13.14 -5.77
C THR A 285 -21.99 -13.14 -4.28
N PHE A 286 -21.27 -12.12 -3.81
CA PHE A 286 -20.89 -11.96 -2.40
C PHE A 286 -21.85 -11.08 -1.57
N ARG A 287 -23.05 -10.77 -2.10
CA ARG A 287 -24.09 -9.97 -1.41
C ARG A 287 -23.63 -8.56 -1.02
N LEU A 288 -22.86 -7.91 -1.88
CA LEU A 288 -22.34 -6.54 -1.67
C LEU A 288 -23.12 -5.45 -2.43
N THR A 289 -24.18 -5.80 -3.15
CA THR A 289 -24.98 -4.84 -3.93
C THR A 289 -25.59 -3.73 -3.08
N ASN A 290 -26.02 -4.04 -1.85
CA ASN A 290 -26.57 -3.04 -0.94
C ASN A 290 -25.51 -2.05 -0.45
N GLU A 291 -24.25 -2.48 -0.37
CA GLU A 291 -23.12 -1.66 0.10
C GLU A 291 -22.55 -0.77 -1.01
N ILE A 292 -22.82 -1.11 -2.28
CA ILE A 292 -22.26 -0.44 -3.46
C ILE A 292 -23.40 0.10 -4.32
N PRO A 293 -23.74 1.39 -4.19
CA PRO A 293 -24.88 2.00 -4.89
C PRO A 293 -24.88 1.81 -6.41
N SER A 294 -23.69 1.77 -7.04
CA SER A 294 -23.56 1.58 -8.49
C SER A 294 -23.94 0.18 -8.97
N CYS A 295 -24.02 -0.80 -8.06
CA CYS A 295 -24.36 -2.19 -8.38
C CYS A 295 -25.81 -2.56 -8.03
N ARG A 296 -26.64 -1.60 -7.61
CA ARG A 296 -28.07 -1.84 -7.32
C ARG A 296 -28.96 -1.85 -8.56
N ARG A 297 -28.41 -1.51 -9.72
CA ARG A 297 -29.13 -1.42 -11.00
C ARG A 297 -29.11 -2.74 -11.73
#